data_AF-A0A849KGA6-F1
#
_entry.id   AF-A0A849KGA6-F1
#
_cell.length_a   1.000
_cell.length_b   1.000
_cell.length_c   1.000
_cell.angle_alpha   90.00
_cell.angle_beta   90.00
_cell.angle_gamma   90.00
#
_symmetry.space_group_name_H-M   'P 1'
#
loop_
_entity.id
_entity.type
_entity.pdbx_description
1 polymer ?
#
loop_
_entity_poly.entity_id
_entity_poly.type
_entity_poly.pdbx_seq_one_letter_code
_entity_poly.pdbx_strand_id
1 'polypeptide(L)'
;MAGKTDLAPDPTAIGEISSPPFVRLPDPDDLFSRRAARLRLLGSVSPLKPYLEFLADLSGAQAAVQKELGPVSPSDTSRKPEMPCVDRDAAASDGTLNSTFDNLFDRVHHIAKPQDAADALARVAAASPAERRSMIDAVFTGMLPPDAIAEHIYIWAGLQLHFTRLASALDPKAVQPVADGVCPTCGSMPSGSIVVGWKGAHGARFCSCSVCNTLWHYVRIKCVCCGSTKGVGYKEVEDGGGVIKAETCDECQSWTKIIYQQQSTDADPMTDDVASLGLDMLMRETPYRRGGFAALLAGL
;
A
#
# COMPACT_ATOMS: atom_id res chain seq x y z
N MET A 1 37.31 49.22 10.86
CA MET A 1 37.03 48.61 9.55
C MET A 1 36.92 47.11 9.75
N ALA A 2 35.72 46.59 9.96
CA ALA A 2 35.48 45.15 10.07
C ALA A 2 35.43 44.57 8.65
N GLY A 3 36.31 43.63 8.35
CA GLY A 3 36.40 42.98 7.05
C GLY A 3 35.10 42.24 6.74
N LYS A 4 34.54 42.50 5.55
CA LYS A 4 33.51 41.66 4.94
C LYS A 4 34.11 40.26 4.76
N THR A 5 33.60 39.28 5.50
CA THR A 5 33.80 37.87 5.17
C THR A 5 33.12 37.62 3.84
N ASP A 6 33.93 37.43 2.79
CA ASP A 6 33.46 36.95 1.51
C ASP A 6 32.88 35.53 1.68
N LEU A 7 31.55 35.44 1.61
CA LEU A 7 30.85 34.18 1.40
C LEU A 7 31.22 33.68 0.00
N ALA A 8 32.28 32.88 -0.09
CA ALA A 8 32.58 32.14 -1.30
C ALA A 8 31.48 31.07 -1.50
N PRO A 9 30.68 31.11 -2.57
CA PRO A 9 29.73 30.06 -2.86
C PRO A 9 30.51 28.77 -3.10
N ASP A 10 30.21 27.73 -2.33
CA ASP A 10 30.78 26.39 -2.50
C ASP A 10 30.15 25.73 -3.74
N PRO A 11 30.88 25.59 -4.85
CA PRO A 11 30.36 24.97 -6.07
C PRO A 11 30.22 23.43 -5.93
N THR A 12 30.60 22.82 -4.82
CA THR A 12 30.32 21.42 -4.51
C THR A 12 29.00 21.19 -3.76
N ALA A 13 28.29 22.24 -3.35
CA ALA A 13 26.91 22.15 -2.84
C ALA A 13 25.88 21.99 -3.99
N ILE A 14 26.22 21.24 -5.04
CA ILE A 14 25.32 20.90 -6.14
C ILE A 14 24.57 19.61 -5.76
N GLY A 15 23.36 19.78 -5.25
CA GLY A 15 22.38 18.70 -5.04
C GLY A 15 22.65 17.85 -3.80
N GLU A 16 21.61 17.60 -3.00
CA GLU A 16 21.66 16.53 -2.00
C GLU A 16 22.04 15.22 -2.69
N ILE A 17 23.14 14.58 -2.27
CA ILE A 17 23.46 13.20 -2.69
C ILE A 17 22.34 12.31 -2.13
N SER A 18 21.41 11.92 -2.99
CA SER A 18 20.30 11.04 -2.66
C SER A 18 20.84 9.63 -2.41
N SER A 19 20.68 9.12 -1.19
CA SER A 19 21.02 7.76 -0.79
C SER A 19 19.79 7.16 -0.13
N PRO A 20 18.74 6.84 -0.92
CA PRO A 20 17.48 6.34 -0.39
C PRO A 20 17.70 5.01 0.33
N PRO A 21 17.08 4.79 1.50
CA PRO A 21 17.11 3.48 2.14
C PRO A 21 16.43 2.45 1.24
N PHE A 22 16.88 1.19 1.28
CA PHE A 22 16.24 0.15 0.47
C PHE A 22 14.78 -0.08 0.87
N VAL A 23 14.47 -0.07 2.17
CA VAL A 23 13.09 -0.17 2.65
C VAL A 23 12.76 0.93 3.65
N ARG A 24 11.49 1.29 3.69
CA ARG A 24 10.85 1.99 4.80
C ARG A 24 9.73 1.09 5.32
N LEU A 25 9.94 0.55 6.53
CA LEU A 25 8.97 -0.25 7.23
C LEU A 25 7.83 0.64 7.74
N PRO A 26 6.60 0.11 7.85
CA PRO A 26 5.47 0.89 8.32
C PRO A 26 5.57 1.17 9.83
N ASP A 27 4.87 2.22 10.25
CA ASP A 27 4.57 2.48 11.66
C ASP A 27 3.08 2.20 11.89
N PRO A 28 2.71 1.09 12.55
CA PRO A 28 1.32 0.72 12.70
C PRO A 28 0.54 1.69 13.59
N ASP A 29 1.19 2.39 14.53
CA ASP A 29 0.52 3.29 15.48
C ASP A 29 0.03 4.59 14.81
N ASP A 30 0.61 4.94 13.67
CA ASP A 30 0.35 6.17 12.94
C ASP A 30 -0.23 5.93 11.52
N LEU A 31 0.09 4.80 10.88
CA LEU A 31 -0.28 4.55 9.47
C LEU A 31 -1.79 4.65 9.22
N PHE A 32 -2.60 3.92 9.99
CA PHE A 32 -4.03 3.83 9.74
C PHE A 32 -4.78 5.10 10.13
N SER A 33 -4.31 5.81 11.16
CA SER A 33 -4.89 7.10 11.57
C SER A 33 -4.62 8.18 10.51
N ARG A 34 -3.40 8.23 9.94
CA ARG A 34 -3.09 9.10 8.79
C ARG A 34 -3.93 8.77 7.57
N ARG A 35 -4.12 7.49 7.24
CA ARG A 35 -4.99 7.09 6.11
C ARG A 35 -6.42 7.55 6.32
N ALA A 36 -6.97 7.38 7.52
CA ALA A 36 -8.31 7.86 7.85
C ALA A 36 -8.44 9.37 7.64
N ALA A 37 -7.44 10.16 8.05
CA ALA A 37 -7.43 11.61 7.81
C ALA A 37 -7.33 11.96 6.32
N ARG A 38 -6.42 11.30 5.58
CA ARG A 38 -6.22 11.52 4.14
C ARG A 38 -7.46 11.17 3.33
N LEU A 39 -8.13 10.06 3.64
CA LEU A 39 -9.38 9.64 2.98
C LEU A 39 -10.52 10.64 3.21
N ARG A 40 -10.65 11.21 4.43
CA ARG A 40 -11.63 12.28 4.69
C ARG A 40 -11.33 13.55 3.90
N LEU A 41 -10.06 13.93 3.81
CA LEU A 41 -9.64 15.07 2.99
C LEU A 41 -9.99 14.85 1.51
N LEU A 42 -9.60 13.70 0.94
CA LEU A 42 -9.90 13.32 -0.44
C LEU A 42 -11.41 13.25 -0.69
N GLY A 43 -12.17 12.70 0.26
CA GLY A 43 -13.64 12.62 0.20
C GLY A 43 -14.34 13.98 0.19
N SER A 44 -13.75 15.03 0.78
CA SER A 44 -14.38 16.36 0.84
C SER A 44 -14.60 17.03 -0.52
N VAL A 45 -13.85 16.61 -1.54
CA VAL A 45 -13.87 17.16 -2.91
C VAL A 45 -14.15 16.11 -3.99
N SER A 46 -14.35 14.84 -3.60
CA SER A 46 -14.49 13.73 -4.54
C SER A 46 -15.95 13.29 -4.73
N PRO A 47 -16.38 12.95 -5.96
CA PRO A 47 -17.67 12.31 -6.17
C PRO A 47 -17.78 10.92 -5.51
N LEU A 48 -16.66 10.32 -5.11
CA LEU A 48 -16.61 9.04 -4.37
C LEU A 48 -16.78 9.21 -2.86
N LYS A 49 -17.19 10.39 -2.39
CA LYS A 49 -17.25 10.74 -0.96
C LYS A 49 -17.81 9.62 -0.07
N PRO A 50 -19.00 9.02 -0.32
CA PRO A 50 -19.53 7.98 0.57
C PRO A 50 -18.61 6.77 0.72
N TYR A 51 -17.94 6.37 -0.37
CA TYR A 51 -17.01 5.25 -0.35
C TYR A 51 -15.72 5.61 0.37
N LEU A 52 -15.17 6.81 0.12
CA LEU A 52 -13.95 7.28 0.79
C LEU A 52 -14.18 7.51 2.29
N GLU A 53 -15.36 7.96 2.71
CA GLU A 53 -15.75 8.08 4.12
C GLU A 53 -15.86 6.71 4.79
N PHE A 54 -16.50 5.72 4.15
CA PHE A 54 -16.50 4.34 4.65
C PHE A 54 -15.08 3.80 4.85
N LEU A 55 -14.20 3.99 3.87
CA LEU A 55 -12.79 3.56 3.98
C LEU A 55 -12.02 4.32 5.05
N ALA A 56 -12.34 5.60 5.26
CA ALA A 56 -11.76 6.39 6.33
C ALA A 56 -12.14 5.84 7.70
N ASP A 57 -13.40 5.45 7.88
CA ASP A 57 -13.88 4.84 9.12
C ASP A 57 -13.31 3.42 9.31
N LEU A 58 -13.17 2.63 8.24
CA LEU A 58 -12.49 1.33 8.28
C LEU A 58 -11.02 1.49 8.71
N SER A 59 -10.31 2.46 8.15
CA SER A 59 -8.94 2.81 8.57
C SER A 59 -8.90 3.30 10.02
N GLY A 60 -9.91 4.06 10.45
CA GLY A 60 -10.09 4.45 11.85
C GLY A 60 -10.27 3.24 12.78
N ALA A 61 -11.05 2.24 12.36
CA ALA A 61 -11.23 1.00 13.10
C ALA A 61 -9.92 0.21 13.19
N GLN A 62 -9.15 0.09 12.10
CA GLN A 62 -7.81 -0.53 12.13
C GLN A 62 -6.88 0.18 13.13
N ALA A 63 -6.86 1.52 13.13
CA ALA A 63 -6.08 2.30 14.09
C ALA A 63 -6.53 2.09 15.55
N ALA A 64 -7.82 1.89 15.79
CA ALA A 64 -8.34 1.61 17.13
C ALA A 64 -7.96 0.21 17.61
N VAL A 65 -8.09 -0.83 16.76
CA VAL A 65 -7.67 -2.19 17.09
C VAL A 65 -6.15 -2.24 17.34
N GLN A 66 -5.35 -1.55 16.51
CA GLN A 66 -3.89 -1.50 16.68
C GLN A 66 -3.48 -1.12 18.10
N LYS A 67 -4.14 -0.12 18.71
CA LYS A 67 -3.80 0.37 20.05
C LYS A 67 -4.07 -0.64 21.17
N GLU A 68 -4.90 -1.64 20.91
CA GLU A 68 -5.28 -2.68 21.87
C GLU A 68 -4.45 -3.97 21.71
N LEU A 69 -3.74 -4.09 20.58
CA LEU A 69 -2.86 -5.22 20.33
C LEU A 69 -1.54 -5.05 21.08
N GLY A 70 -1.05 -6.15 21.65
CA GLY A 70 0.25 -6.19 22.34
C GLY A 70 1.44 -5.99 21.40
N PRO A 71 2.69 -6.05 21.90
CA PRO A 71 3.87 -6.03 21.06
C PRO A 71 3.92 -7.25 20.13
N VAL A 72 4.53 -7.08 18.96
CA VAL A 72 4.84 -8.19 18.04
C VAL A 72 6.27 -8.65 18.25
N SER A 73 6.46 -9.96 18.34
CA SER A 73 7.79 -10.56 18.32
C SER A 73 8.36 -10.48 16.90
N PRO A 74 9.61 -10.02 16.72
CA PRO A 74 10.25 -10.02 15.41
C PRO A 74 10.21 -11.43 14.80
N SER A 75 9.83 -11.53 13.52
CA SER A 75 9.96 -12.79 12.81
C SER A 75 11.44 -13.15 12.67
N ASP A 76 11.78 -14.43 12.79
CA ASP A 76 13.16 -14.88 12.56
C ASP A 76 13.60 -14.54 11.11
N THR A 77 14.55 -13.61 11.00
CA THR A 77 15.11 -13.14 9.74
C THR A 77 16.24 -14.05 9.24
N SER A 78 16.52 -15.20 9.88
CA SER A 78 17.51 -16.20 9.46
C SER A 78 17.18 -16.92 8.14
N ARG A 79 16.20 -16.41 7.39
CA ARG A 79 15.75 -16.97 6.13
C ARG A 79 16.79 -16.84 5.06
N LYS A 80 16.72 -17.77 4.09
CA LYS A 80 17.60 -17.78 2.94
C LYS A 80 17.57 -16.41 2.23
N PRO A 81 18.72 -15.96 1.70
CA PRO A 81 18.74 -14.87 0.74
C PRO A 81 17.67 -15.10 -0.34
N GLU A 82 17.07 -14.03 -0.85
CA GLU A 82 16.03 -14.07 -1.90
C GLU A 82 14.66 -14.61 -1.46
N MET A 83 14.39 -14.70 -0.15
CA MET A 83 13.04 -15.01 0.39
C MET A 83 12.46 -13.84 1.19
N PRO A 84 11.13 -13.64 1.17
CA PRO A 84 10.50 -12.64 2.02
C PRO A 84 10.77 -12.88 3.52
N CYS A 85 10.98 -11.79 4.26
CA CYS A 85 11.28 -11.85 5.70
C CYS A 85 10.14 -12.44 6.54
N VAL A 86 8.88 -12.25 6.12
CA VAL A 86 7.66 -12.74 6.78
C VAL A 86 7.13 -13.95 6.04
N ASP A 87 6.82 -15.04 6.76
CA ASP A 87 6.30 -16.29 6.19
C ASP A 87 4.80 -16.15 6.25
N ARG A 88 4.20 -16.10 5.08
CA ARG A 88 2.76 -15.90 4.96
C ARG A 88 1.98 -17.04 5.57
N ASP A 89 2.46 -18.27 5.48
CA ASP A 89 1.75 -19.43 5.98
C ASP A 89 1.83 -19.49 7.50
N ALA A 90 3.02 -19.21 8.06
CA ALA A 90 3.17 -19.08 9.50
C ALA A 90 2.36 -17.90 10.06
N ALA A 91 2.40 -16.73 9.41
CA ALA A 91 1.65 -15.54 9.82
C ALA A 91 0.13 -15.72 9.67
N ALA A 92 -0.34 -16.37 8.60
CA ALA A 92 -1.75 -16.69 8.42
C ALA A 92 -2.27 -17.73 9.42
N SER A 93 -1.37 -18.50 10.02
CA SER A 93 -1.68 -19.50 11.05
C SER A 93 -1.46 -18.96 12.48
N ASP A 94 -1.07 -17.70 12.63
CA ASP A 94 -0.89 -17.06 13.94
C ASP A 94 -2.23 -16.99 14.69
N GLY A 95 -2.26 -17.49 15.93
CA GLY A 95 -3.46 -17.48 16.76
C GLY A 95 -4.02 -16.08 17.02
N THR A 96 -3.18 -15.03 16.95
CA THR A 96 -3.59 -13.63 17.11
C THR A 96 -4.32 -13.06 15.88
N LEU A 97 -4.21 -13.70 14.72
CA LEU A 97 -4.84 -13.21 13.50
C LEU A 97 -6.37 -13.31 13.58
N ASN A 98 -6.91 -14.42 14.09
CA ASN A 98 -8.35 -14.58 14.22
C ASN A 98 -8.98 -13.58 15.20
N SER A 99 -8.36 -13.35 16.35
CA SER A 99 -8.84 -12.32 17.28
C SER A 99 -8.69 -10.91 16.71
N THR A 100 -7.68 -10.67 15.86
CA THR A 100 -7.55 -9.40 15.13
C THR A 100 -8.72 -9.20 14.15
N PHE A 101 -9.15 -10.25 13.44
CA PHE A 101 -10.34 -10.20 12.59
C PHE A 101 -11.59 -9.91 13.40
N ASP A 102 -11.83 -10.66 14.47
CA ASP A 102 -13.05 -10.52 15.27
C ASP A 102 -13.16 -9.11 15.86
N ASN A 103 -12.09 -8.60 16.47
CA ASN A 103 -12.03 -7.24 17.01
C ASN A 103 -12.25 -6.16 15.94
N LEU A 104 -11.73 -6.37 14.73
CA LEU A 104 -11.94 -5.44 13.63
C LEU A 104 -13.39 -5.50 13.13
N PHE A 105 -13.94 -6.68 12.92
CA PHE A 105 -15.30 -6.86 12.41
C PHE A 105 -16.35 -6.31 13.37
N ASP A 106 -16.16 -6.47 14.67
CA ASP A 106 -17.02 -5.88 15.71
C ASP A 106 -17.06 -4.35 15.60
N ARG A 107 -15.92 -3.70 15.35
CA ARG A 107 -15.88 -2.24 15.15
C ARG A 107 -16.52 -1.82 13.84
N VAL A 108 -16.21 -2.55 12.77
CA VAL A 108 -16.72 -2.26 11.42
C VAL A 108 -18.22 -2.49 11.34
N HIS A 109 -18.79 -3.35 12.19
CA HIS A 109 -20.23 -3.55 12.31
C HIS A 109 -20.98 -2.23 12.51
N HIS A 110 -20.42 -1.30 13.29
CA HIS A 110 -21.02 0.00 13.60
C HIS A 110 -20.79 1.10 12.56
N ILE A 111 -19.98 0.85 11.52
CA ILE A 111 -19.72 1.83 10.46
C ILE A 111 -20.89 1.86 9.48
N ALA A 112 -21.31 3.06 9.06
CA ALA A 112 -22.34 3.24 8.04
C ALA A 112 -21.89 2.65 6.70
N LYS A 113 -22.71 1.78 6.11
CA LYS A 113 -22.40 1.06 4.86
C LYS A 113 -23.69 0.58 4.17
N PRO A 114 -23.67 0.32 2.86
CA PRO A 114 -24.80 -0.31 2.15
C PRO A 114 -25.12 -1.71 2.71
N GLN A 115 -26.35 -2.18 2.48
CA GLN A 115 -26.80 -3.49 2.98
C GLN A 115 -25.93 -4.64 2.48
N ASP A 116 -25.56 -4.66 1.20
CA ASP A 116 -24.70 -5.72 0.63
C ASP A 116 -23.35 -5.81 1.36
N ALA A 117 -22.77 -4.66 1.74
CA ALA A 117 -21.53 -4.61 2.50
C ALA A 117 -21.72 -5.03 3.96
N ALA A 118 -22.90 -4.80 4.55
CA ALA A 118 -23.24 -5.30 5.88
C ALA A 118 -23.45 -6.83 5.88
N ASP A 119 -24.09 -7.37 4.85
CA ASP A 119 -24.31 -8.81 4.69
C ASP A 119 -22.99 -9.55 4.46
N ALA A 120 -22.10 -8.98 3.64
CA ALA A 120 -20.74 -9.51 3.46
C ALA A 120 -19.95 -9.52 4.78
N LEU A 121 -20.06 -8.46 5.59
CA LEU A 121 -19.44 -8.42 6.92
C LEU A 121 -19.99 -9.52 7.84
N ALA A 122 -21.31 -9.73 7.84
CA ALA A 122 -21.93 -10.78 8.63
C ALA A 122 -21.45 -12.19 8.20
N ARG A 123 -21.32 -12.43 6.89
CA ARG A 123 -20.80 -13.70 6.35
C ARG A 123 -19.35 -13.95 6.75
N VAL A 124 -18.47 -12.96 6.58
CA VAL A 124 -17.04 -13.13 6.93
C VAL A 124 -16.82 -13.22 8.45
N ALA A 125 -17.62 -12.53 9.25
CA ALA A 125 -17.57 -12.65 10.71
C ALA A 125 -17.98 -14.05 11.18
N ALA A 126 -18.99 -14.65 10.55
CA ALA A 126 -19.45 -16.01 10.84
C ALA A 126 -18.59 -17.13 10.20
N ALA A 127 -17.67 -16.79 9.30
CA ALA A 127 -16.85 -17.76 8.59
C ALA A 127 -15.91 -18.52 9.54
N SER A 128 -15.79 -19.82 9.32
CA SER A 128 -14.85 -20.70 10.01
C SER A 128 -13.39 -20.31 9.74
N PRO A 129 -12.44 -20.72 10.59
CA PRO A 129 -11.01 -20.48 10.33
C PRO A 129 -10.53 -21.01 8.98
N ALA A 130 -11.08 -22.13 8.50
CA ALA A 130 -10.75 -22.70 7.20
C ALA A 130 -11.27 -21.83 6.04
N GLU A 131 -12.48 -21.29 6.15
CA GLU A 131 -13.02 -20.36 5.15
C GLU A 131 -12.24 -19.05 5.13
N ARG A 132 -11.91 -18.49 6.30
CA ARG A 132 -11.04 -17.31 6.41
C ARG A 132 -9.67 -17.57 5.79
N ARG A 133 -9.08 -18.76 6.00
CA ARG A 133 -7.81 -19.15 5.36
C ARG A 133 -7.90 -19.14 3.83
N SER A 134 -8.96 -19.70 3.26
CA SER A 134 -9.17 -19.65 1.80
C SER A 134 -9.27 -18.20 1.27
N MET A 135 -9.95 -17.31 2.00
CA MET A 135 -10.02 -15.89 1.63
C MET A 135 -8.66 -15.19 1.74
N ILE A 136 -7.86 -15.52 2.76
CA ILE A 136 -6.48 -15.02 2.92
C ILE A 136 -5.62 -15.43 1.71
N ASP A 137 -5.74 -16.67 1.27
CA ASP A 137 -4.97 -17.19 0.13
C ASP A 137 -5.38 -16.47 -1.17
N ALA A 138 -6.68 -16.22 -1.36
CA ALA A 138 -7.19 -15.39 -2.47
C ALA A 138 -6.59 -13.97 -2.45
N VAL A 139 -6.48 -13.34 -1.27
CA VAL A 139 -5.82 -12.03 -1.11
C VAL A 139 -4.33 -12.10 -1.48
N PHE A 140 -3.60 -13.14 -1.07
CA PHE A 140 -2.17 -13.26 -1.38
C PHE A 140 -1.86 -13.54 -2.85
N THR A 141 -2.78 -14.21 -3.55
CA THR A 141 -2.68 -14.40 -5.01
C THR A 141 -3.16 -13.18 -5.79
N GLY A 142 -3.89 -12.26 -5.14
CA GLY A 142 -4.52 -11.11 -5.77
C GLY A 142 -5.69 -11.46 -6.68
N MET A 143 -6.23 -12.68 -6.57
CA MET A 143 -7.37 -13.16 -7.34
C MET A 143 -8.58 -13.29 -6.42
N LEU A 144 -9.42 -12.25 -6.38
CA LEU A 144 -10.64 -12.25 -5.57
C LEU A 144 -11.81 -12.83 -6.38
N PRO A 145 -12.67 -13.68 -5.79
CA PRO A 145 -13.90 -14.13 -6.43
C PRO A 145 -14.82 -12.94 -6.74
N PRO A 146 -15.30 -12.76 -7.99
CA PRO A 146 -16.09 -11.60 -8.38
C PRO A 146 -17.38 -11.39 -7.56
N ASP A 147 -17.96 -12.47 -7.05
CA ASP A 147 -19.19 -12.51 -6.25
C ASP A 147 -18.95 -12.37 -4.74
N ALA A 148 -17.69 -12.34 -4.29
CA ALA A 148 -17.33 -12.26 -2.87
C ALA A 148 -16.27 -11.18 -2.55
N ILE A 149 -16.13 -10.16 -3.41
CA ILE A 149 -15.11 -9.12 -3.26
C ILE A 149 -15.25 -8.39 -1.91
N ALA A 150 -16.47 -8.13 -1.45
CA ALA A 150 -16.72 -7.40 -0.21
C ALA A 150 -16.19 -8.14 1.02
N GLU A 151 -16.40 -9.46 1.11
CA GLU A 151 -15.85 -10.33 2.16
C GLU A 151 -14.33 -10.28 2.17
N HIS A 152 -13.72 -10.35 0.98
CA HIS A 152 -12.28 -10.32 0.84
C HIS A 152 -11.67 -8.96 1.18
N ILE A 153 -12.39 -7.85 1.00
CA ILE A 153 -11.94 -6.52 1.45
C ILE A 153 -11.84 -6.47 2.98
N TYR A 154 -12.79 -7.08 3.71
CA TYR A 154 -12.72 -7.16 5.17
C TYR A 154 -11.57 -8.05 5.66
N ILE A 155 -11.36 -9.21 5.02
CA ILE A 155 -10.18 -10.07 5.29
C ILE A 155 -8.89 -9.31 4.97
N TRP A 156 -8.83 -8.64 3.84
CA TRP A 156 -7.67 -7.84 3.46
C TRP A 156 -7.38 -6.73 4.48
N ALA A 157 -8.40 -6.05 5.02
CA ALA A 157 -8.21 -5.02 6.05
C ALA A 157 -7.63 -5.60 7.36
N GLY A 158 -8.11 -6.76 7.81
CA GLY A 158 -7.53 -7.43 8.99
C GLY A 158 -6.12 -7.96 8.73
N LEU A 159 -5.85 -8.50 7.54
CA LEU A 159 -4.51 -8.89 7.11
C LEU A 159 -3.55 -7.71 7.07
N GLN A 160 -3.99 -6.55 6.58
CA GLN A 160 -3.17 -5.34 6.59
C GLN A 160 -2.73 -5.00 8.01
N LEU A 161 -3.64 -5.04 8.98
CA LEU A 161 -3.30 -4.74 10.36
C LEU A 161 -2.24 -5.71 10.91
N HIS A 162 -2.46 -7.02 10.76
CA HIS A 162 -1.54 -8.04 11.26
C HIS A 162 -0.16 -7.95 10.58
N PHE A 163 -0.11 -7.88 9.25
CA PHE A 163 1.15 -7.86 8.50
C PHE A 163 1.90 -6.54 8.60
N THR A 164 1.22 -5.41 8.85
CA THR A 164 1.88 -4.14 9.15
C THR A 164 2.68 -4.23 10.44
N ARG A 165 2.10 -4.87 11.47
CA ARG A 165 2.78 -5.06 12.77
C ARG A 165 3.98 -6.02 12.66
N LEU A 166 3.85 -7.09 11.88
CA LEU A 166 4.98 -7.99 11.59
C LEU A 166 6.10 -7.25 10.85
N ALA A 167 5.75 -6.45 9.84
CA ALA A 167 6.71 -5.67 9.06
C ALA A 167 7.42 -4.61 9.91
N SER A 168 6.72 -3.93 10.82
CA SER A 168 7.29 -2.89 11.67
C SER A 168 8.29 -3.41 12.70
N ALA A 169 8.26 -4.71 13.01
CA ALA A 169 9.17 -5.36 13.95
C ALA A 169 10.51 -5.80 13.33
N LEU A 170 10.69 -5.63 12.01
CA LEU A 170 11.91 -6.04 11.31
C LEU A 170 13.05 -5.03 11.48
N ASP A 171 14.29 -5.50 11.37
CA ASP A 171 15.43 -4.63 11.09
C ASP A 171 15.43 -4.25 9.59
N PRO A 172 15.26 -2.97 9.21
CA PRO A 172 15.27 -2.55 7.82
C PRO A 172 16.57 -2.89 7.08
N LYS A 173 17.70 -3.06 7.78
CA LYS A 173 18.98 -3.46 7.17
C LYS A 173 19.06 -4.94 6.83
N ALA A 174 18.24 -5.77 7.48
CA ALA A 174 18.17 -7.21 7.22
C ALA A 174 17.27 -7.54 6.01
N VAL A 175 16.42 -6.61 5.57
CA VAL A 175 15.53 -6.82 4.42
C VAL A 175 16.30 -6.71 3.11
N GLN A 176 16.21 -7.73 2.27
CA GLN A 176 16.92 -7.81 0.99
C GLN A 176 15.94 -7.94 -0.18
N PRO A 177 16.33 -7.55 -1.41
CA PRO A 177 15.53 -7.79 -2.61
C PRO A 177 15.20 -9.28 -2.78
N VAL A 178 13.98 -9.56 -3.25
CA VAL A 178 13.49 -10.92 -3.55
C VAL A 178 13.36 -11.11 -5.06
N ALA A 179 12.43 -10.38 -5.68
CA ALA A 179 12.21 -10.39 -7.12
C ALA A 179 11.49 -9.11 -7.55
N ASP A 180 11.44 -8.87 -8.85
CA ASP A 180 10.63 -7.78 -9.42
C ASP A 180 9.14 -8.03 -9.16
N GLY A 181 8.41 -6.97 -8.79
CA GLY A 181 6.98 -7.06 -8.44
C GLY A 181 6.66 -7.77 -7.13
N VAL A 182 7.66 -8.11 -6.33
CA VAL A 182 7.48 -8.85 -5.07
C VAL A 182 7.98 -8.03 -3.90
N CYS A 183 7.11 -7.79 -2.91
CA CYS A 183 7.49 -7.12 -1.68
C CYS A 183 8.57 -7.94 -0.94
N PRO A 184 9.72 -7.36 -0.56
CA PRO A 184 10.78 -8.08 0.11
C PRO A 184 10.43 -8.47 1.56
N THR A 185 9.40 -7.86 2.14
CA THR A 185 8.94 -8.18 3.49
C THR A 185 7.99 -9.37 3.50
N CYS A 186 6.88 -9.30 2.79
CA CYS A 186 5.82 -10.32 2.88
C CYS A 186 5.51 -11.02 1.57
N GLY A 187 6.25 -10.77 0.49
CA GLY A 187 6.04 -11.41 -0.81
C GLY A 187 4.84 -10.89 -1.62
N SER A 188 4.10 -9.87 -1.14
CA SER A 188 2.91 -9.35 -1.84
C SER A 188 3.24 -8.47 -3.00
N MET A 189 2.32 -8.45 -3.97
CA MET A 189 2.38 -7.55 -5.11
C MET A 189 2.28 -6.09 -4.65
N PRO A 190 2.89 -5.14 -5.38
CA PRO A 190 2.69 -3.73 -5.11
C PRO A 190 1.22 -3.33 -5.35
N SER A 191 0.68 -2.41 -4.55
CA SER A 191 -0.55 -1.68 -4.90
C SER A 191 -0.29 -0.56 -5.91
N GLY A 192 0.94 -0.07 -5.93
CA GLY A 192 1.42 0.99 -6.80
C GLY A 192 2.81 1.43 -6.37
N SER A 193 3.16 2.68 -6.69
CA SER A 193 4.42 3.26 -6.27
C SER A 193 4.30 4.76 -5.98
N ILE A 194 5.27 5.29 -5.25
CA ILE A 194 5.32 6.69 -4.87
C ILE A 194 6.74 7.24 -5.10
N VAL A 195 6.81 8.43 -5.70
CA VAL A 195 8.02 9.24 -5.80
C VAL A 195 8.03 10.19 -4.62
N VAL A 196 9.04 10.09 -3.76
CA VAL A 196 9.01 10.70 -2.44
C VAL A 196 9.74 12.05 -2.40
N GLY A 197 9.31 12.91 -1.48
CA GLY A 197 9.94 14.20 -1.19
C GLY A 197 10.82 14.18 0.07
N TRP A 198 11.23 13.01 0.55
CA TRP A 198 11.93 12.88 1.84
C TRP A 198 13.39 13.34 1.75
N LYS A 199 13.89 13.92 2.84
CA LYS A 199 15.31 14.26 2.98
C LYS A 199 16.19 13.02 2.74
N GLY A 200 17.19 13.15 1.86
CA GLY A 200 18.09 12.05 1.51
C GLY A 200 17.52 10.98 0.56
N ALA A 201 16.24 11.08 0.18
CA ALA A 201 15.57 10.20 -0.79
C ALA A 201 14.72 10.99 -1.80
N HIS A 202 14.93 12.31 -1.92
CA HIS A 202 14.12 13.17 -2.78
C HIS A 202 14.16 12.70 -4.24
N GLY A 203 12.99 12.50 -4.84
CA GLY A 203 12.86 12.02 -6.21
C GLY A 203 13.07 10.51 -6.39
N ALA A 204 13.41 9.78 -5.33
CA ALA A 204 13.49 8.33 -5.35
C ALA A 204 12.08 7.72 -5.42
N ARG A 205 11.95 6.58 -6.10
CA ARG A 205 10.71 5.84 -6.21
C ARG A 205 10.70 4.69 -5.22
N PHE A 206 9.58 4.53 -4.52
CA PHE A 206 9.31 3.39 -3.67
C PHE A 206 8.05 2.68 -4.16
N CYS A 207 8.11 1.37 -4.34
CA CYS A 207 6.91 0.55 -4.50
C CYS A 207 6.21 0.42 -3.14
N SER A 208 4.87 0.32 -3.14
CA SER A 208 4.07 0.17 -1.93
C SER A 208 3.43 -1.20 -1.86
N CYS A 209 3.65 -1.92 -0.76
CA CYS A 209 3.10 -3.25 -0.59
C CYS A 209 1.59 -3.19 -0.36
N SER A 210 0.83 -3.99 -1.10
CA SER A 210 -0.63 -4.08 -0.98
C SER A 210 -1.13 -4.66 0.35
N VAL A 211 -0.27 -5.34 1.12
CA VAL A 211 -0.65 -6.01 2.38
C VAL A 211 0.10 -5.43 3.59
N CYS A 212 1.41 -5.60 3.67
CA CYS A 212 2.18 -5.22 4.86
C CYS A 212 2.58 -3.74 4.92
N ASN A 213 2.24 -2.94 3.89
CA ASN A 213 2.55 -1.51 3.82
C ASN A 213 4.05 -1.12 3.82
N THR A 214 4.98 -2.09 3.76
CA THR A 214 6.39 -1.80 3.48
C THR A 214 6.51 -1.05 2.16
N LEU A 215 7.30 0.03 2.19
CA LEU A 215 7.76 0.72 1.00
C LEU A 215 9.17 0.23 0.67
N TRP A 216 9.46 -0.11 -0.59
CA TRP A 216 10.82 -0.50 -1.00
C TRP A 216 11.28 0.29 -2.21
N HIS A 217 12.52 0.75 -2.15
CA HIS A 217 13.16 1.53 -3.19
C HIS A 217 13.25 0.70 -4.47
N TYR A 218 12.84 1.30 -5.57
CA TYR A 218 12.77 0.64 -6.87
C TYR A 218 13.13 1.63 -7.97
N VAL A 219 13.90 1.18 -8.97
CA VAL A 219 14.41 2.06 -10.02
C VAL A 219 13.26 2.68 -10.81
N ARG A 220 13.30 4.00 -11.02
CA ARG A 220 12.17 4.76 -11.58
C ARG A 220 11.82 4.39 -13.03
N ILE A 221 12.81 3.99 -13.83
CA ILE A 221 12.63 3.56 -15.23
C ILE A 221 12.47 2.04 -15.37
N LYS A 222 12.06 1.35 -14.30
CA LYS A 222 11.88 -0.11 -14.27
C LYS A 222 10.41 -0.42 -14.00
N CYS A 223 9.78 -1.21 -14.87
CA CYS A 223 8.40 -1.65 -14.69
C CYS A 223 8.27 -2.44 -13.38
N VAL A 224 7.33 -2.05 -12.52
CA VAL A 224 7.11 -2.69 -11.22
C VAL A 224 6.57 -4.11 -11.33
N CYS A 225 5.97 -4.48 -12.46
CA CYS A 225 5.37 -5.81 -12.63
C CYS A 225 6.39 -6.83 -13.16
N CYS A 226 7.12 -6.50 -14.24
CA CYS A 226 8.00 -7.46 -14.92
C CYS A 226 9.49 -7.14 -14.83
N GLY A 227 9.86 -5.98 -14.25
CA GLY A 227 11.25 -5.57 -14.13
C GLY A 227 11.92 -5.07 -15.42
N SER A 228 11.19 -4.97 -16.54
CA SER A 228 11.78 -4.42 -17.75
C SER A 228 12.07 -2.92 -17.63
N THR A 229 13.15 -2.46 -18.26
CA THR A 229 13.45 -1.03 -18.43
C THR A 229 13.04 -0.48 -19.80
N LYS A 230 12.40 -1.31 -20.63
CA LYS A 230 11.92 -0.96 -21.98
C LYS A 230 10.42 -0.72 -21.98
N GLY A 231 9.96 0.15 -22.87
CA GLY A 231 8.54 0.40 -23.11
C GLY A 231 7.79 0.96 -21.90
N VAL A 232 8.50 1.65 -20.98
CA VAL A 232 7.88 2.33 -19.84
C VAL A 232 7.32 3.67 -20.33
N GLY A 233 6.00 3.85 -20.18
CA GLY A 233 5.29 5.06 -20.54
C GLY A 233 4.53 5.65 -19.35
N TYR A 234 4.02 6.88 -19.50
CA TYR A 234 3.19 7.53 -18.51
C TYR A 234 1.94 8.13 -19.16
N LYS A 235 0.79 7.92 -18.53
CA LYS A 235 -0.49 8.54 -18.88
C LYS A 235 -1.03 9.30 -17.68
N GLU A 236 -1.65 10.44 -17.91
CA GLU A 236 -2.25 11.25 -16.87
C GLU A 236 -3.59 11.80 -17.35
N VAL A 237 -4.46 12.13 -16.39
CA VAL A 237 -5.72 12.81 -16.69
C VAL A 237 -5.40 14.28 -16.99
N GLU A 238 -5.98 14.82 -18.06
CA GLU A 238 -5.90 16.25 -18.37
C GLU A 238 -6.39 17.08 -17.17
N ASP A 239 -5.69 18.16 -16.85
CA ASP A 239 -5.92 18.99 -15.66
C ASP A 239 -5.88 18.27 -14.29
N GLY A 240 -5.40 17.01 -14.24
CA GLY A 240 -5.32 16.19 -13.02
C GLY A 240 -4.22 16.60 -12.02
N GLY A 241 -3.59 17.76 -12.20
CA GLY A 241 -2.55 18.30 -11.31
C GLY A 241 -1.22 17.52 -11.27
N GLY A 242 -1.10 16.44 -12.06
CA GLY A 242 0.14 15.65 -12.19
C GLY A 242 0.53 14.82 -10.97
N VAL A 243 -0.29 14.81 -9.90
CA VAL A 243 0.00 14.10 -8.64
C VAL A 243 0.02 12.58 -8.84
N ILE A 244 -0.83 12.07 -9.74
CA ILE A 244 -1.00 10.64 -9.97
C ILE A 244 -0.98 10.37 -11.46
N LYS A 245 -0.17 9.41 -11.88
CA LYS A 245 -0.06 8.95 -13.28
C LYS A 245 -0.19 7.44 -13.36
N ALA A 246 -0.62 6.95 -14.51
CA ALA A 246 -0.52 5.53 -14.86
C ALA A 246 0.84 5.29 -15.52
N GLU A 247 1.70 4.51 -14.87
CA GLU A 247 2.92 3.98 -15.49
C GLU A 247 2.56 2.73 -16.29
N THR A 248 2.73 2.76 -17.60
CA THR A 248 2.45 1.67 -18.53
C THR A 248 3.73 0.93 -18.91
N CYS A 249 3.62 -0.35 -19.27
CA CYS A 249 4.73 -1.15 -19.77
C CYS A 249 4.32 -1.94 -21.00
N ASP A 250 4.99 -1.68 -22.12
CA ASP A 250 4.72 -2.37 -23.39
C ASP A 250 5.16 -3.84 -23.40
N GLU A 251 6.16 -4.19 -22.57
CA GLU A 251 6.71 -5.55 -22.53
C GLU A 251 5.77 -6.54 -21.86
N CYS A 252 5.10 -6.14 -20.77
CA CYS A 252 4.13 -6.99 -20.08
C CYS A 252 2.68 -6.57 -20.28
N GLN A 253 2.43 -5.51 -21.05
CA GLN A 253 1.10 -4.92 -21.30
C GLN A 253 0.35 -4.63 -20.00
N SER A 254 1.06 -4.20 -18.96
CA SER A 254 0.47 -3.86 -17.65
C SER A 254 0.67 -2.39 -17.32
N TRP A 255 -0.16 -1.86 -16.41
CA TRP A 255 0.02 -0.53 -15.87
C TRP A 255 -0.18 -0.51 -14.35
N THR A 256 0.47 0.43 -13.65
CA THR A 256 0.26 0.69 -12.21
C THR A 256 0.20 2.18 -11.94
N LYS A 257 -0.40 2.60 -10.82
CA LYS A 257 -0.33 4.01 -10.43
C LYS A 257 1.03 4.35 -9.82
N ILE A 258 1.53 5.51 -10.23
CA ILE A 258 2.66 6.19 -9.62
C ILE A 258 2.19 7.53 -9.07
N ILE A 259 2.43 7.75 -7.78
CA ILE A 259 2.01 8.93 -7.04
C ILE A 259 3.24 9.79 -6.77
N TYR A 260 3.10 11.09 -6.84
CA TYR A 260 4.20 12.03 -6.70
C TYR A 260 3.98 12.90 -5.45
N GLN A 261 4.69 12.54 -4.38
CA GLN A 261 4.55 13.20 -3.08
C GLN A 261 4.97 14.68 -3.11
N GLN A 262 5.77 15.10 -4.09
CA GLN A 262 6.16 16.50 -4.22
C GLN A 262 4.96 17.42 -4.48
N GLN A 263 3.88 16.94 -5.10
CA GLN A 263 2.68 17.76 -5.32
C GLN A 263 1.64 17.61 -4.19
N SER A 264 1.73 16.57 -3.37
CA SER A 264 0.89 16.39 -2.17
C SER A 264 1.70 15.68 -1.09
N THR A 265 2.21 16.44 -0.12
CA THR A 265 3.17 15.94 0.88
C THR A 265 2.64 14.81 1.76
N ASP A 266 1.32 14.77 1.95
CA ASP A 266 0.57 13.79 2.73
C ASP A 266 -0.02 12.64 1.90
N ALA A 267 0.33 12.55 0.60
CA ALA A 267 -0.15 11.47 -0.27
C ALA A 267 0.23 10.09 0.28
N ASP A 268 -0.74 9.17 0.26
CA ASP A 268 -0.54 7.77 0.65
C ASP A 268 -0.88 6.86 -0.54
N PRO A 269 -0.02 5.87 -0.86
CA PRO A 269 -0.20 5.01 -2.01
C PRO A 269 -1.55 4.28 -2.10
N MET A 270 -2.18 3.97 -0.97
CA MET A 270 -3.45 3.25 -0.93
C MET A 270 -4.64 4.20 -1.02
N THR A 271 -4.59 5.31 -0.28
CA THR A 271 -5.72 6.26 -0.23
C THR A 271 -5.85 7.06 -1.52
N ASP A 272 -4.71 7.49 -2.06
CA ASP A 272 -4.67 8.25 -3.30
C ASP A 272 -4.92 7.36 -4.52
N ASP A 273 -4.60 6.06 -4.42
CA ASP A 273 -5.02 5.08 -5.42
C ASP A 273 -6.55 4.99 -5.50
N VAL A 274 -7.25 4.69 -4.41
CA VAL A 274 -8.72 4.56 -4.44
C VAL A 274 -9.42 5.88 -4.81
N ALA A 275 -8.89 7.01 -4.36
CA ALA A 275 -9.48 8.32 -4.67
C ALA A 275 -9.31 8.74 -6.15
N SER A 276 -8.41 8.09 -6.89
CA SER A 276 -8.14 8.37 -8.31
C SER A 276 -8.77 7.35 -9.25
N LEU A 277 -9.93 6.79 -8.90
CA LEU A 277 -10.71 5.86 -9.73
C LEU A 277 -10.88 6.30 -11.19
N GLY A 278 -11.04 7.60 -11.44
CA GLY A 278 -11.22 8.12 -12.80
C GLY A 278 -10.07 7.73 -13.74
N LEU A 279 -8.83 7.64 -13.22
CA LEU A 279 -7.69 7.17 -13.99
C LEU A 279 -7.83 5.68 -14.36
N ASP A 280 -8.33 4.84 -13.45
CA ASP A 280 -8.61 3.43 -13.76
C ASP A 280 -9.64 3.28 -14.86
N MET A 281 -10.72 4.06 -14.78
CA MET A 281 -11.79 4.04 -15.78
C MET A 281 -11.26 4.40 -17.17
N LEU A 282 -10.44 5.46 -17.27
CA LEU A 282 -9.79 5.86 -18.52
C LEU A 282 -8.80 4.81 -19.03
N MET A 283 -8.07 4.15 -18.13
CA MET A 283 -7.11 3.12 -18.50
C MET A 283 -7.76 1.85 -19.06
N ARG A 284 -9.04 1.58 -18.77
CA ARG A 284 -9.79 0.44 -19.37
C ARG A 284 -9.93 0.53 -20.87
N GLU A 285 -9.90 1.74 -21.43
CA GLU A 285 -9.97 1.97 -22.88
C GLU A 285 -8.62 1.78 -23.58
N THR A 286 -7.58 1.43 -22.83
CA THR A 286 -6.22 1.19 -23.33
C THR A 286 -5.93 -0.32 -23.38
N PRO A 287 -4.88 -0.76 -24.12
CA PRO A 287 -4.53 -2.18 -24.16
C PRO A 287 -3.88 -2.71 -22.88
N TYR A 288 -3.59 -1.86 -21.89
CA TYR A 288 -2.86 -2.26 -20.68
C TYR A 288 -3.81 -2.82 -19.62
N ARG A 289 -3.47 -3.98 -19.05
CA ARG A 289 -4.15 -4.50 -17.85
C ARG A 289 -3.63 -3.83 -16.59
N ARG A 290 -4.48 -3.66 -15.58
CA ARG A 290 -4.01 -3.18 -14.29
C ARG A 290 -3.11 -4.24 -13.65
N GLY A 291 -1.88 -3.85 -13.30
CA GLY A 291 -0.90 -4.69 -12.62
C GLY A 291 -0.90 -4.47 -11.12
N GLY A 292 -0.19 -5.33 -10.40
CA GLY A 292 -0.16 -5.30 -8.94
C GLY A 292 -1.47 -5.79 -8.32
N PHE A 293 -1.76 -5.37 -7.09
CA PHE A 293 -3.01 -5.69 -6.40
C PHE A 293 -3.62 -4.47 -5.69
N ALA A 294 -4.80 -4.08 -6.13
CA ALA A 294 -5.56 -2.94 -5.62
C ALA A 294 -6.91 -3.39 -5.06
N ALA A 295 -6.92 -3.93 -3.83
CA ALA A 295 -8.10 -4.54 -3.20
C ALA A 295 -9.33 -3.62 -3.20
N LEU A 296 -9.14 -2.33 -2.93
CA LEU A 296 -10.21 -1.32 -2.85
C LEU A 296 -10.81 -0.94 -4.21
N LEU A 297 -10.23 -1.45 -5.29
CA LEU A 297 -10.66 -1.21 -6.66
C LEU A 297 -10.83 -2.56 -7.41
N ALA A 298 -10.93 -3.68 -6.69
CA ALA A 298 -10.98 -5.02 -7.29
C ALA A 298 -12.32 -5.34 -7.97
N GLY A 299 -13.40 -4.63 -7.64
CA GLY A 299 -14.73 -4.78 -8.27
C GLY A 299 -14.91 -4.02 -9.58
N LEU A 300 -13.83 -3.49 -10.14
CA LEU A 300 -13.82 -2.66 -11.34
C LEU A 300 -13.61 -3.48 -12.61
#